data_AF-A0A2G2GC41-F1
#
_entry.id   AF-A0A2G2GC41-F1
#
_cell.length_a   1.000
_cell.length_b   1.000
_cell.length_c   1.000
_cell.angle_alpha   90.00
_cell.angle_beta   90.00
_cell.angle_gamma   90.00
#
_symmetry.space_group_name_H-M   'P 1'
#
loop_
_entity.id
_entity.type
_entity.pdbx_description
1 polymer ?
#
loop_
_entity_poly.entity_id
_entity_poly.type
_entity_poly.pdbx_seq_one_letter_code
_entity_poly.pdbx_strand_id
1 'polypeptide(L)'
;MVYNAAWFQSVTKTPLPKVPSFSKTLQIDSVAPESPAAELRLRAGDKLLSVNGKSALVEDIPMLLARSSSVTYRFFLPRESSFLEVVTTGLPLGLQMSPSSDGIVTQYMRKTAFENEGIFTLWEREAYEHIRKACETANKRLNKGNFVGKLMGKKKTFSFADMMLAICDIEEGQLQSGYEALATYAANHAHRETSDVRAVLSYYNGLNAKTEKRIESYQEHIKDAYLSLPESRRIRNEAVKAGVEIDRVDSRIGRTLQTSQVWNVLEGGQGTKSLQTILDTLEQGQILPLCLMTAYRGNGPYNDALLPYIALQPNLRERLHPLVVLTNVLEKRKDRPHWNSHEDLAKKVNCPFFVLHGVFDDIIECLTPQGSPEFFALDHTGKIIWAGDLSTEYGYWDMLAKTKP
;
A
#
# COMPACT_ATOMS: atom_id res chain seq x y z
N MET A 1 6.24 28.37 12.71
CA MET A 1 6.71 26.99 12.95
C MET A 1 7.99 26.87 12.17
N VAL A 2 9.11 26.49 12.81
CA VAL A 2 10.37 26.29 12.10
C VAL A 2 10.33 24.86 11.57
N TYR A 3 10.30 24.71 10.25
CA TYR A 3 10.31 23.41 9.60
C TYR A 3 11.75 22.96 9.30
N ASN A 4 11.97 21.66 9.19
CA ASN A 4 13.25 21.09 8.83
C ASN A 4 13.70 21.59 7.44
N ALA A 5 14.71 22.46 7.41
CA ALA A 5 15.23 23.05 6.18
C ALA A 5 15.87 22.02 5.24
N ALA A 6 16.20 20.82 5.72
CA ALA A 6 16.66 19.71 4.88
C ALA A 6 15.51 19.07 4.07
N TRP A 7 14.27 19.22 4.52
CA TRP A 7 13.09 18.62 3.89
C TRP A 7 12.28 19.62 3.07
N PHE A 8 12.20 20.86 3.54
CA PHE A 8 11.31 21.87 2.99
C PHE A 8 12.07 23.08 2.47
N GLN A 9 11.86 23.39 1.19
CA GLN A 9 12.27 24.65 0.57
C GLN A 9 11.29 25.77 0.94
N SER A 10 10.00 25.47 1.01
CA SER A 10 8.99 26.40 1.51
C SER A 10 7.73 25.67 2.00
N VAL A 11 7.03 26.29 2.96
CA VAL A 11 5.73 25.83 3.45
C VAL A 11 4.83 27.04 3.63
N THR A 12 3.78 27.12 2.83
CA THR A 12 2.83 28.24 2.84
C THR A 12 1.42 27.73 3.10
N LYS A 13 0.74 28.33 4.08
CA LYS A 13 -0.64 27.98 4.40
C LYS A 13 -1.55 29.19 4.19
N THR A 14 -2.61 29.00 3.41
CA THR A 14 -3.52 30.08 3.03
C THR A 14 -4.97 29.67 3.30
N PRO A 15 -5.75 30.48 4.06
CA PRO A 15 -7.17 30.24 4.23
C PRO A 15 -7.92 30.21 2.90
N LEU A 16 -8.97 29.39 2.83
CA LEU A 16 -9.75 29.22 1.63
C LEU A 16 -11.23 29.51 1.85
N PRO A 17 -11.85 30.40 1.05
CA PRO A 17 -13.27 30.71 1.19
C PRO A 17 -14.19 29.64 0.60
N LYS A 18 -13.70 28.78 -0.31
CA LYS A 18 -14.52 27.80 -1.03
C LYS A 18 -13.84 26.45 -1.18
N VAL A 19 -14.53 25.39 -0.76
CA VAL A 19 -14.07 24.00 -0.89
C VAL A 19 -13.84 23.63 -2.37
N PRO A 20 -12.67 23.05 -2.74
CA PRO A 20 -12.40 22.63 -4.11
C PRO A 20 -13.17 21.35 -4.48
N SER A 21 -13.23 21.04 -5.76
CA SER A 21 -13.75 19.74 -6.23
C SER A 21 -12.76 18.63 -5.91
N PHE A 22 -13.24 17.50 -5.40
CA PHE A 22 -12.40 16.34 -5.07
C PHE A 22 -12.31 15.28 -6.18
N SER A 23 -13.04 15.43 -7.29
CA SER A 23 -13.10 14.42 -8.37
C SER A 23 -11.78 14.11 -9.09
N LYS A 24 -10.72 14.88 -8.80
CA LYS A 24 -9.36 14.72 -9.36
C LYS A 24 -8.28 14.69 -8.28
N THR A 25 -8.65 14.35 -7.05
CA THR A 25 -7.76 14.44 -5.88
C THR A 25 -7.47 13.06 -5.31
N LEU A 26 -6.29 12.94 -4.70
CA LEU A 26 -5.98 11.84 -3.80
C LEU A 26 -6.36 12.24 -2.38
N GLN A 27 -6.77 11.28 -1.58
CA GLN A 27 -7.00 11.44 -0.14
C GLN A 27 -5.89 10.70 0.62
N ILE A 28 -5.38 11.34 1.66
CA ILE A 28 -4.46 10.72 2.60
C ILE A 28 -5.22 9.67 3.40
N ASP A 29 -4.73 8.43 3.36
CA ASP A 29 -5.26 7.32 4.15
C ASP A 29 -4.43 7.18 5.43
N SER A 30 -3.11 7.27 5.32
CA SER A 30 -2.17 7.16 6.44
C SER A 30 -0.98 8.09 6.27
N VAL A 31 -0.39 8.50 7.39
CA VAL A 31 0.83 9.30 7.46
C VAL A 31 1.87 8.52 8.26
N ALA A 32 3.05 8.32 7.67
CA ALA A 32 4.12 7.59 8.33
C ALA A 32 4.67 8.41 9.52
N PRO A 33 4.99 7.77 10.66
CA PRO A 33 5.64 8.45 11.76
C PRO A 33 6.99 9.03 11.33
N GLU A 34 7.42 10.11 11.98
CA GLU A 34 8.72 10.77 11.74
C GLU A 34 9.00 11.21 10.29
N SER A 35 7.95 11.31 9.47
CA SER A 35 8.03 11.73 8.08
C SER A 35 7.81 13.25 7.92
N PRO A 36 8.18 13.82 6.76
CA PRO A 36 7.85 15.21 6.43
C PRO A 36 6.35 15.50 6.55
N ALA A 37 5.48 14.57 6.14
CA ALA A 37 4.04 14.73 6.29
C ALA A 37 3.59 14.82 7.77
N ALA A 38 4.22 14.05 8.67
CA ALA A 38 3.95 14.13 10.09
C ALA A 38 4.37 15.49 10.67
N GLU A 39 5.51 16.03 10.25
CA GLU A 39 5.98 17.37 10.65
C GLU A 39 5.04 18.49 10.18
N LEU A 40 4.50 18.35 8.96
CA LEU A 40 3.46 19.23 8.42
C LEU A 40 2.09 19.06 9.09
N ARG A 41 1.96 18.08 9.99
CA ARG A 41 0.71 17.72 10.68
C ARG A 41 -0.42 17.32 9.73
N LEU A 42 -0.07 16.80 8.56
CA LEU A 42 -1.02 16.17 7.64
C LEU A 42 -1.65 14.94 8.29
N ARG A 43 -2.88 14.60 7.91
CA ARG A 43 -3.64 13.51 8.54
C ARG A 43 -4.50 12.77 7.53
N ALA A 44 -4.94 11.59 7.94
CA ALA A 44 -5.98 10.86 7.23
C ALA A 44 -7.21 11.75 6.97
N GLY A 45 -7.68 11.77 5.72
CA GLY A 45 -8.79 12.60 5.25
C GLY A 45 -8.40 13.91 4.56
N ASP A 46 -7.18 14.41 4.76
CA ASP A 46 -6.67 15.55 3.98
C ASP A 46 -6.53 15.17 2.50
N LYS A 47 -6.55 16.15 1.60
CA LYS A 47 -6.60 15.90 0.15
C LYS A 47 -5.37 16.46 -0.54
N LEU A 48 -4.68 15.62 -1.30
CA LEU A 48 -3.66 16.09 -2.25
C LEU A 48 -4.35 16.46 -3.56
N LEU A 49 -4.33 17.76 -3.89
CA LEU A 49 -5.00 18.31 -5.06
C LEU A 49 -4.12 18.20 -6.30
N SER A 50 -2.86 18.62 -6.15
CA SER A 50 -1.92 18.70 -7.25
C SER A 50 -0.49 18.51 -6.81
N VAL A 51 0.31 17.98 -7.74
CA VAL A 51 1.76 17.89 -7.64
C VAL A 51 2.35 18.58 -8.87
N ASN A 52 3.26 19.53 -8.68
CA ASN A 52 3.82 20.39 -9.72
C ASN A 52 2.75 21.02 -10.64
N GLY A 53 1.64 21.47 -10.04
CA GLY A 53 0.51 22.10 -10.74
C GLY A 53 -0.41 21.14 -11.51
N LYS A 54 -0.09 19.85 -11.57
CA LYS A 54 -0.93 18.83 -12.22
C LYS A 54 -1.78 18.07 -11.20
N SER A 55 -2.95 17.62 -11.64
CA SER A 55 -3.88 16.82 -10.82
C SER A 55 -3.20 15.62 -10.19
N ALA A 56 -3.29 15.49 -8.86
CA ALA A 56 -2.66 14.39 -8.13
C ALA A 56 -3.18 13.01 -8.56
N LEU A 57 -4.46 12.90 -8.97
CA LEU A 57 -5.05 11.65 -9.42
C LEU A 57 -4.51 11.14 -10.78
N VAL A 58 -3.82 12.00 -11.54
CA VAL A 58 -3.34 11.68 -12.90
C VAL A 58 -1.82 11.58 -12.95
N GLU A 59 -1.12 12.26 -12.05
CA GLU A 59 0.34 12.24 -12.03
C GLU A 59 0.87 10.92 -11.46
N ASP A 60 1.87 10.34 -12.13
CA ASP A 60 2.67 9.25 -11.58
C ASP A 60 3.66 9.83 -10.56
N ILE A 61 3.17 10.03 -9.33
CA ILE A 61 3.92 10.67 -8.24
C ILE A 61 5.22 9.90 -7.91
N PRO A 62 5.22 8.56 -7.78
CA PRO A 62 6.46 7.81 -7.55
C PRO A 62 7.51 8.04 -8.64
N MET A 63 7.12 7.99 -9.92
CA MET A 63 8.04 8.24 -11.03
C MET A 63 8.52 9.69 -11.07
N LEU A 64 7.64 10.65 -10.76
CA LEU A 64 7.99 12.07 -10.67
C LEU A 64 9.07 12.29 -9.60
N LEU A 65 8.88 11.72 -8.41
CA LEU A 65 9.81 11.85 -7.28
C LEU A 65 11.17 11.24 -7.58
N ALA A 66 11.21 10.07 -8.22
CA ALA A 66 12.45 9.40 -8.62
C ALA A 66 13.28 10.20 -9.66
N ARG A 67 12.73 11.26 -10.25
CA ARG A 67 13.37 12.06 -11.32
C ARG A 67 13.53 13.53 -10.99
N SER A 68 12.93 14.01 -9.90
CA SER A 68 12.82 15.44 -9.61
C SER A 68 13.66 15.80 -8.39
N SER A 69 14.41 16.89 -8.47
CA SER A 69 15.16 17.46 -7.33
C SER A 69 14.34 18.50 -6.55
N SER A 70 13.13 18.80 -7.00
CA SER A 70 12.18 19.66 -6.31
C SER A 70 10.75 19.30 -6.70
N VAL A 71 9.86 19.25 -5.71
CA VAL A 71 8.45 18.91 -5.93
C VAL A 71 7.57 19.84 -5.09
N THR A 72 6.60 20.45 -5.76
CA THR A 72 5.56 21.29 -5.16
C THR A 72 4.28 20.49 -4.98
N TYR A 73 3.85 20.33 -3.74
CA TYR A 73 2.58 19.70 -3.37
C TYR A 73 1.57 20.76 -2.95
N ARG A 74 0.31 20.55 -3.31
CA ARG A 74 -0.80 21.38 -2.83
C ARG A 74 -1.87 20.52 -2.19
N PHE A 75 -2.03 20.70 -0.90
CA PHE A 75 -3.04 20.02 -0.10
C PHE A 75 -4.23 20.94 0.17
N PHE A 76 -5.42 20.35 0.28
CA PHE A 76 -6.56 20.94 0.96
C PHE A 76 -6.72 20.26 2.32
N LEU A 77 -6.85 21.07 3.36
CA LEU A 77 -7.02 20.64 4.75
C LEU A 77 -8.47 20.92 5.17
N PRO A 78 -9.40 19.94 5.06
CA PRO A 78 -10.83 20.20 5.24
C PRO A 78 -11.19 20.74 6.62
N ARG A 79 -10.50 20.28 7.67
CA ARG A 79 -10.76 20.69 9.07
C ARG A 79 -10.40 22.15 9.34
N GLU A 80 -9.54 22.71 8.52
CA GLU A 80 -8.97 24.04 8.70
C GLU A 80 -9.42 25.01 7.61
N SER A 81 -10.19 24.52 6.63
CA SER A 81 -10.64 25.28 5.46
C SER A 81 -9.50 26.06 4.82
N SER A 82 -8.37 25.39 4.57
CA SER A 82 -7.15 26.03 4.08
C SER A 82 -6.43 25.19 3.04
N PHE A 83 -5.59 25.84 2.24
CA PHE A 83 -4.57 25.17 1.46
C PHE A 83 -3.25 25.16 2.19
N LEU A 84 -2.51 24.07 2.01
CA LEU A 84 -1.11 23.96 2.36
C LEU A 84 -0.33 23.68 1.08
N GLU A 85 0.54 24.62 0.71
CA GLU A 85 1.49 24.46 -0.38
C GLU A 85 2.86 24.18 0.21
N VAL A 86 3.50 23.12 -0.27
CA VAL A 86 4.77 22.61 0.24
C VAL A 86 5.71 22.41 -0.92
N VAL A 87 6.90 22.98 -0.85
CA VAL A 87 7.97 22.72 -1.80
C VAL A 87 9.06 21.93 -1.10
N THR A 88 9.40 20.76 -1.63
CA THR A 88 10.42 19.84 -1.09
C THR A 88 11.62 19.76 -2.02
N THR A 89 12.72 19.17 -1.56
CA THR A 89 13.90 18.82 -2.37
C THR A 89 13.72 17.54 -3.20
N GLY A 90 12.48 17.17 -3.54
CA GLY A 90 12.16 15.88 -4.17
C GLY A 90 12.07 14.72 -3.17
N LEU A 91 12.18 15.02 -1.87
CA LEU A 91 11.99 14.06 -0.80
C LEU A 91 10.52 13.60 -0.73
N PRO A 92 10.24 12.29 -0.78
CA PRO A 92 8.90 11.75 -0.55
C PRO A 92 8.40 12.09 0.86
N LEU A 93 7.13 12.50 0.98
CA LEU A 93 6.54 13.02 2.21
C LEU A 93 6.18 11.95 3.24
N GLY A 94 6.13 10.67 2.85
CA GLY A 94 5.73 9.56 3.73
C GLY A 94 4.22 9.42 3.87
N LEU A 95 3.51 9.53 2.75
CA LEU A 95 2.06 9.41 2.68
C LEU A 95 1.65 8.06 2.08
N GLN A 96 0.58 7.49 2.63
CA GLN A 96 -0.22 6.50 1.91
C GLN A 96 -1.49 7.20 1.44
N MET A 97 -1.77 7.10 0.14
CA MET A 97 -2.88 7.80 -0.48
C MET A 97 -3.59 6.90 -1.48
N SER A 98 -4.88 7.14 -1.64
CA SER A 98 -5.70 6.53 -2.69
C SER A 98 -6.62 7.60 -3.30
N PRO A 99 -7.25 7.33 -4.46
CA PRO A 99 -8.23 8.24 -5.02
C PRO A 99 -9.29 8.63 -3.98
N SER A 100 -9.62 9.93 -3.88
CA SER A 100 -10.70 10.37 -2.99
C SER A 100 -12.05 9.73 -3.36
N SER A 101 -13.04 9.73 -2.45
CA SER A 101 -14.34 9.10 -2.74
C SER A 101 -15.01 9.62 -4.01
N ASP A 102 -14.95 10.93 -4.27
CA ASP A 102 -15.44 11.52 -5.52
C ASP A 102 -14.59 11.15 -6.74
N GLY A 103 -13.28 11.00 -6.54
CA GLY A 103 -12.34 10.50 -7.54
C GLY A 103 -12.67 9.07 -7.97
N ILE A 104 -12.93 8.17 -7.02
CA ILE A 104 -13.32 6.77 -7.25
C ILE A 104 -14.60 6.71 -8.08
N VAL A 105 -15.66 7.41 -7.65
CA VAL A 105 -16.91 7.48 -8.41
C VAL A 105 -16.69 8.00 -9.83
N THR A 106 -15.85 9.03 -10.00
CA THR A 106 -15.52 9.59 -11.32
C THR A 106 -14.78 8.60 -12.20
N GLN A 107 -13.89 7.77 -11.64
CA GLN A 107 -13.21 6.70 -12.39
C GLN A 107 -14.22 5.66 -12.90
N TYR A 108 -15.20 5.25 -12.08
CA TYR A 108 -16.28 4.35 -12.48
C TYR A 108 -17.18 4.91 -13.59
N MET A 109 -17.30 6.23 -13.69
CA MET A 109 -17.98 6.88 -14.82
C MET A 109 -17.20 6.78 -16.14
N ARG A 110 -15.88 6.58 -16.09
CA ARG A 110 -14.98 6.63 -17.25
C ARG A 110 -14.48 5.25 -17.68
N LYS A 111 -13.97 4.44 -16.76
CA LYS A 111 -13.33 3.13 -17.03
C LYS A 111 -14.34 2.08 -17.48
N THR A 112 -13.99 1.22 -18.43
CA THR A 112 -14.87 0.14 -18.91
C THR A 112 -14.88 -1.08 -17.99
N ALA A 113 -13.77 -1.33 -17.30
CA ALA A 113 -13.64 -2.41 -16.32
C ALA A 113 -14.24 -2.01 -14.97
N PHE A 114 -14.79 -3.00 -14.25
CA PHE A 114 -15.20 -2.89 -12.86
C PHE A 114 -13.98 -3.21 -11.97
N GLU A 115 -13.59 -2.31 -11.08
CA GLU A 115 -12.35 -2.43 -10.27
C GLU A 115 -12.65 -2.48 -8.76
N ASN A 116 -12.52 -3.67 -8.14
CA ASN A 116 -12.93 -3.88 -6.76
C ASN A 116 -12.20 -2.97 -5.74
N GLU A 117 -10.92 -2.66 -5.97
CA GLU A 117 -10.07 -1.87 -5.06
C GLU A 117 -10.68 -0.50 -4.68
N GLY A 118 -11.24 0.21 -5.66
CA GLY A 118 -11.90 1.50 -5.39
C GLY A 118 -13.12 1.34 -4.49
N ILE A 119 -13.89 0.25 -4.64
CA ILE A 119 -15.07 0.00 -3.82
C ILE A 119 -14.68 -0.43 -2.40
N PHE A 120 -13.65 -1.26 -2.24
CA PHE A 120 -13.11 -1.56 -0.91
C PHE A 120 -12.59 -0.32 -0.20
N THR A 121 -11.92 0.58 -0.94
CA THR A 121 -11.49 1.88 -0.39
C THR A 121 -12.67 2.71 0.10
N LEU A 122 -13.78 2.74 -0.64
CA LEU A 122 -15.00 3.42 -0.20
C LEU A 122 -15.63 2.75 1.02
N TRP A 123 -15.59 1.41 1.10
CA TRP A 123 -16.08 0.65 2.23
C TRP A 123 -15.27 0.89 3.51
N GLU A 124 -13.94 0.92 3.43
CA GLU A 124 -13.05 1.30 4.55
C GLU A 124 -13.34 2.71 5.08
N ARG A 125 -13.80 3.59 4.19
CA ARG A 125 -14.16 4.98 4.49
C ARG A 125 -15.62 5.16 4.91
N GLU A 126 -16.40 4.09 4.98
CA GLU A 126 -17.84 4.13 5.29
C GLU A 126 -18.63 5.04 4.33
N ALA A 127 -18.17 5.15 3.07
CA ALA A 127 -18.73 6.03 2.05
C ALA A 127 -19.84 5.35 1.24
N TYR A 128 -20.90 4.85 1.91
CA TYR A 128 -21.93 4.00 1.30
C TYR A 128 -22.69 4.65 0.13
N GLU A 129 -22.97 5.95 0.22
CA GLU A 129 -23.55 6.73 -0.89
C GLU A 129 -22.67 6.69 -2.14
N HIS A 130 -21.35 6.79 -1.98
CA HIS A 130 -20.40 6.69 -3.09
C HIS A 130 -20.32 5.26 -3.64
N ILE A 131 -20.42 4.24 -2.78
CA ILE A 131 -20.49 2.83 -3.21
C ILE A 131 -21.72 2.61 -4.08
N ARG A 132 -22.91 3.00 -3.60
CA ARG A 132 -24.17 2.90 -4.36
C ARG A 132 -24.04 3.57 -5.71
N LYS A 133 -23.57 4.82 -5.73
CA LYS A 133 -23.38 5.58 -6.98
C LYS A 133 -22.40 4.91 -7.95
N ALA A 134 -21.28 4.36 -7.45
CA ALA A 134 -20.31 3.65 -8.29
C ALA A 134 -20.91 2.35 -8.86
N CYS A 135 -21.55 1.53 -8.03
CA CYS A 135 -22.23 0.28 -8.41
C CYS A 135 -23.35 0.52 -9.42
N GLU A 136 -24.24 1.49 -9.17
CA GLU A 136 -25.31 1.87 -10.10
C GLU A 136 -24.78 2.37 -11.43
N THR A 137 -23.72 3.19 -11.41
CA THR A 137 -23.08 3.69 -12.64
C THR A 137 -22.53 2.52 -13.46
N ALA A 138 -21.84 1.57 -12.82
CA ALA A 138 -21.31 0.40 -13.49
C ALA A 138 -22.43 -0.48 -14.08
N ASN A 139 -23.46 -0.79 -13.29
CA ASN A 139 -24.60 -1.60 -13.73
C ASN A 139 -25.38 -0.92 -14.86
N LYS A 140 -25.59 0.41 -14.80
CA LYS A 140 -26.24 1.17 -15.87
C LYS A 140 -25.46 1.07 -17.18
N ARG A 141 -24.13 1.12 -17.13
CA ARG A 141 -23.26 0.96 -18.30
C ARG A 141 -23.33 -0.45 -18.89
N LEU A 142 -23.26 -1.47 -18.03
CA LEU A 142 -23.42 -2.88 -18.44
C LEU A 142 -24.74 -3.11 -19.18
N ASN A 143 -25.80 -2.41 -18.75
CA ASN A 143 -27.13 -2.50 -19.38
C ASN A 143 -27.33 -1.57 -20.59
N LYS A 144 -26.38 -0.69 -20.94
CA LYS A 144 -26.54 0.22 -22.09
C LYS A 144 -26.66 -0.55 -23.41
N GLY A 145 -25.95 -1.67 -23.54
CA GLY A 145 -26.01 -2.57 -24.69
C GLY A 145 -26.89 -3.82 -24.51
N ASN A 146 -27.59 -3.98 -23.38
CA ASN A 146 -28.34 -5.19 -23.04
C ASN A 146 -29.80 -5.15 -23.56
N PHE A 147 -30.00 -5.04 -24.87
CA PHE A 147 -31.34 -4.91 -25.46
C PHE A 147 -32.24 -6.13 -25.22
N VAL A 148 -31.70 -7.34 -25.43
CA VAL A 148 -32.44 -8.59 -25.22
C VAL A 148 -32.79 -8.80 -23.75
N GLY A 149 -31.87 -8.49 -22.82
CA GLY A 149 -32.16 -8.57 -21.39
C GLY A 149 -33.24 -7.58 -20.94
N LYS A 150 -33.28 -6.37 -21.52
CA LYS A 150 -34.36 -5.40 -21.26
C LYS A 150 -35.73 -5.92 -21.71
N LEU A 151 -35.82 -6.58 -22.87
CA LEU A 151 -37.05 -7.21 -23.36
C LEU A 151 -37.52 -8.36 -22.46
N MET A 152 -36.59 -9.11 -21.86
CA MET A 152 -36.88 -10.23 -20.96
C MET A 152 -36.96 -9.84 -19.48
N GLY A 153 -36.86 -8.55 -19.14
CA GLY A 153 -36.83 -8.07 -17.75
C GLY A 153 -35.57 -8.47 -16.95
N LYS A 154 -34.55 -9.06 -17.60
CA LYS A 154 -33.31 -9.51 -16.97
C LYS A 154 -32.23 -8.44 -17.11
N LYS A 155 -32.12 -7.58 -16.09
CA LYS A 155 -30.98 -6.64 -15.95
C LYS A 155 -29.71 -7.44 -15.69
N LYS A 156 -28.62 -7.07 -16.36
CA LYS A 156 -27.28 -7.58 -16.03
C LYS A 156 -26.71 -6.76 -14.88
N THR A 157 -26.18 -7.40 -13.87
CA THR A 157 -25.46 -6.77 -12.76
C THR A 157 -24.09 -7.40 -12.63
N PHE A 158 -23.13 -6.66 -12.10
CA PHE A 158 -21.91 -7.27 -11.60
C PHE A 158 -22.23 -7.91 -10.25
N SER A 159 -21.92 -9.20 -10.08
CA SER A 159 -22.20 -9.93 -8.84
C SER A 159 -21.59 -9.21 -7.62
N PHE A 160 -20.34 -8.75 -7.73
CA PHE A 160 -19.69 -7.98 -6.68
C PHE A 160 -20.39 -6.65 -6.38
N ALA A 161 -21.00 -5.99 -7.38
CA ALA A 161 -21.80 -4.80 -7.13
C ALA A 161 -23.05 -5.12 -6.30
N ASP A 162 -23.70 -6.26 -6.54
CA ASP A 162 -24.85 -6.71 -5.75
C ASP A 162 -24.43 -7.03 -4.30
N MET A 163 -23.26 -7.67 -4.09
CA MET A 163 -22.69 -7.86 -2.75
C MET A 163 -22.49 -6.54 -2.01
N MET A 164 -21.88 -5.55 -2.66
CA MET A 164 -21.57 -4.27 -2.04
C MET A 164 -22.83 -3.42 -1.78
N LEU A 165 -23.87 -3.54 -2.63
CA LEU A 165 -25.18 -2.93 -2.36
C LEU A 165 -25.87 -3.57 -1.16
N ALA A 166 -25.80 -4.90 -1.02
CA ALA A 166 -26.31 -5.60 0.16
C ALA A 166 -25.58 -5.16 1.44
N ILE A 167 -24.26 -4.94 1.36
CA ILE A 167 -23.47 -4.37 2.45
C ILE A 167 -23.95 -2.96 2.81
N CYS A 168 -24.19 -2.09 1.84
CA CYS A 168 -24.76 -0.76 2.10
C CYS A 168 -26.12 -0.86 2.80
N ASP A 169 -26.98 -1.79 2.38
CA ASP A 169 -28.29 -2.02 3.01
C ASP A 169 -28.13 -2.44 4.49
N ILE A 170 -27.18 -3.33 4.81
CA ILE A 170 -26.87 -3.71 6.20
C ILE A 170 -26.44 -2.50 7.01
N GLU A 171 -25.48 -1.73 6.50
CA GLU A 171 -24.88 -0.58 7.20
C GLU A 171 -25.84 0.59 7.42
N GLU A 172 -26.86 0.71 6.56
CA GLU A 172 -27.95 1.69 6.67
C GLU A 172 -29.15 1.17 7.48
N GLY A 173 -29.06 -0.04 8.05
CA GLY A 173 -30.03 -0.61 8.98
C GLY A 173 -31.09 -1.55 8.36
N GLN A 174 -31.02 -1.84 7.07
CA GLN A 174 -31.86 -2.84 6.39
C GLN A 174 -31.28 -4.26 6.55
N LEU A 175 -31.13 -4.69 7.81
CA LEU A 175 -30.36 -5.88 8.17
C LEU A 175 -30.87 -7.16 7.52
N GLN A 176 -32.17 -7.44 7.58
CA GLN A 176 -32.74 -8.70 7.11
C GLN A 176 -32.52 -8.89 5.60
N SER A 177 -32.96 -7.93 4.78
CA SER A 177 -32.81 -7.99 3.32
C SER A 177 -31.34 -7.97 2.91
N GLY A 178 -30.51 -7.19 3.61
CA GLY A 178 -29.08 -7.12 3.36
C GLY A 178 -28.38 -8.45 3.60
N TYR A 179 -28.61 -9.10 4.75
CA TYR A 179 -27.99 -10.41 5.05
C TYR A 179 -28.55 -11.54 4.16
N GLU A 180 -29.83 -11.52 3.80
CA GLU A 180 -30.39 -12.48 2.82
C GLU A 180 -29.73 -12.35 1.43
N ALA A 181 -29.54 -11.12 0.97
CA ALA A 181 -28.84 -10.85 -0.29
C ALA A 181 -27.35 -11.27 -0.21
N LEU A 182 -26.69 -10.99 0.91
CA LEU A 182 -25.29 -11.37 1.13
C LEU A 182 -25.11 -12.89 1.17
N ALA A 183 -26.01 -13.62 1.83
CA ALA A 183 -26.03 -15.08 1.85
C ALA A 183 -26.24 -15.67 0.45
N THR A 184 -27.14 -15.07 -0.34
CA THR A 184 -27.37 -15.46 -1.73
C THR A 184 -26.12 -15.25 -2.58
N TYR A 185 -25.43 -14.12 -2.42
CA TYR A 185 -24.15 -13.89 -3.10
C TYR A 185 -23.11 -14.93 -2.70
N ALA A 186 -22.93 -15.18 -1.40
CA ALA A 186 -21.94 -16.11 -0.88
C ALA A 186 -22.15 -17.53 -1.44
N ALA A 187 -23.39 -18.02 -1.44
CA ALA A 187 -23.74 -19.35 -1.96
C ALA A 187 -23.39 -19.52 -3.45
N ASN A 188 -23.58 -18.47 -4.25
CA ASN A 188 -23.39 -18.54 -5.70
C ASN A 188 -21.96 -18.22 -6.14
N HIS A 189 -21.22 -17.39 -5.39
CA HIS A 189 -20.00 -16.76 -5.86
C HIS A 189 -18.77 -16.97 -4.98
N ALA A 190 -18.89 -17.13 -3.66
CA ALA A 190 -17.76 -17.02 -2.72
C ALA A 190 -16.55 -17.91 -3.05
N HIS A 191 -16.77 -19.11 -3.61
CA HIS A 191 -15.70 -20.06 -3.97
C HIS A 191 -14.81 -19.61 -5.13
N ARG A 192 -15.19 -18.56 -5.87
CA ARG A 192 -14.41 -18.01 -7.00
C ARG A 192 -13.81 -16.64 -6.71
N GLU A 193 -14.10 -16.10 -5.53
CA GLU A 193 -13.74 -14.73 -5.20
C GLU A 193 -12.34 -14.64 -4.59
N THR A 194 -11.77 -13.45 -4.71
CA THR A 194 -10.45 -13.10 -4.17
C THR A 194 -10.47 -13.08 -2.63
N SER A 195 -9.29 -13.09 -2.00
CA SER A 195 -9.16 -13.14 -0.53
C SER A 195 -9.79 -11.93 0.17
N ASP A 196 -9.66 -10.74 -0.40
CA ASP A 196 -10.28 -9.49 0.04
C ASP A 196 -11.82 -9.56 0.07
N VAL A 197 -12.45 -10.08 -0.98
CA VAL A 197 -13.91 -10.29 -1.04
C VAL A 197 -14.35 -11.28 0.05
N ARG A 198 -13.63 -12.40 0.19
CA ARG A 198 -13.90 -13.39 1.23
C ARG A 198 -13.69 -12.83 2.64
N ALA A 199 -12.73 -11.94 2.82
CA ALA A 199 -12.50 -11.25 4.08
C ALA A 199 -13.70 -10.40 4.48
N VAL A 200 -14.23 -9.61 3.54
CA VAL A 200 -15.42 -8.77 3.77
C VAL A 200 -16.67 -9.61 4.02
N LEU A 201 -16.88 -10.70 3.27
CA LEU A 201 -17.97 -11.63 3.56
C LEU A 201 -17.87 -12.24 4.96
N SER A 202 -16.68 -12.67 5.36
CA SER A 202 -16.43 -13.23 6.68
C SER A 202 -16.65 -12.19 7.77
N TYR A 203 -16.24 -10.95 7.55
CA TYR A 203 -16.50 -9.83 8.46
C TYR A 203 -18.01 -9.67 8.73
N TYR A 204 -18.83 -9.58 7.69
CA TYR A 204 -20.28 -9.43 7.85
C TYR A 204 -20.97 -10.68 8.41
N ASN A 205 -20.53 -11.89 8.04
CA ASN A 205 -21.01 -13.12 8.66
C ASN A 205 -20.71 -13.14 10.17
N GLY A 206 -19.53 -12.66 10.57
CA GLY A 206 -19.18 -12.46 11.98
C GLY A 206 -20.11 -11.47 12.67
N LEU A 207 -20.38 -10.31 12.06
CA LEU A 207 -21.32 -9.33 12.63
C LEU A 207 -22.75 -9.89 12.77
N ASN A 208 -23.21 -10.69 11.81
CA ASN A 208 -24.50 -11.36 11.93
C ASN A 208 -24.50 -12.37 13.09
N ALA A 209 -23.47 -13.23 13.16
CA ALA A 209 -23.31 -14.20 14.24
C ALA A 209 -23.27 -13.52 15.63
N LYS A 210 -22.62 -12.36 15.74
CA LYS A 210 -22.61 -11.53 16.95
C LYS A 210 -24.02 -11.08 17.34
N THR A 211 -24.81 -10.63 16.36
CA THR A 211 -26.21 -10.19 16.56
C THR A 211 -27.10 -11.35 17.01
N GLU A 212 -26.87 -12.54 16.46
CA GLU A 212 -27.54 -13.79 16.84
C GLU A 212 -26.96 -14.44 18.12
N LYS A 213 -25.98 -13.80 18.77
CA LYS A 213 -25.30 -14.28 19.99
C LYS A 213 -24.57 -15.62 19.82
N ARG A 214 -24.14 -15.95 18.60
CA ARG A 214 -23.29 -17.10 18.27
C ARG A 214 -21.81 -16.72 18.41
N ILE A 215 -21.31 -16.68 19.65
CA ILE A 215 -19.99 -16.13 19.98
C ILE A 215 -18.84 -16.88 19.28
N GLU A 216 -18.86 -18.21 19.27
CA GLU A 216 -17.81 -19.01 18.61
C GLU A 216 -17.74 -18.69 17.11
N SER A 217 -18.88 -18.72 16.42
CA SER A 217 -18.96 -18.37 14.99
C SER A 217 -18.54 -16.91 14.72
N TYR A 218 -18.87 -15.97 15.62
CA TYR A 218 -18.39 -14.60 15.52
C TYR A 218 -16.86 -14.53 15.55
N GLN A 219 -16.23 -15.21 16.52
CA GLN A 219 -14.76 -15.21 16.65
C GLN A 219 -14.08 -15.88 15.45
N GLU A 220 -14.59 -17.02 14.98
CA GLU A 220 -14.05 -17.73 13.82
C GLU A 220 -14.12 -16.87 12.56
N HIS A 221 -15.29 -16.31 12.24
CA HIS A 221 -15.46 -15.49 11.05
C HIS A 221 -14.63 -14.21 11.07
N ILE A 222 -14.53 -13.54 12.22
CA ILE A 222 -13.68 -12.34 12.34
C ILE A 222 -12.20 -12.69 12.25
N LYS A 223 -11.78 -13.83 12.80
CA LYS A 223 -10.41 -14.33 12.62
C LYS A 223 -10.10 -14.61 11.15
N ASP A 224 -11.00 -15.28 10.43
CA ASP A 224 -10.83 -15.57 9.00
C ASP A 224 -10.77 -14.29 8.17
N ALA A 225 -11.61 -13.30 8.50
CA ALA A 225 -11.58 -11.98 7.89
C ALA A 225 -10.22 -11.30 8.10
N TYR A 226 -9.73 -11.28 9.34
CA TYR A 226 -8.46 -10.66 9.69
C TYR A 226 -7.26 -11.34 9.03
N LEU A 227 -7.22 -12.68 9.01
CA LEU A 227 -6.13 -13.41 8.35
C LEU A 227 -6.11 -13.19 6.82
N SER A 228 -7.27 -12.85 6.23
CA SER A 228 -7.39 -12.62 4.79
C SER A 228 -7.14 -11.17 4.37
N LEU A 229 -7.40 -10.20 5.25
CA LEU A 229 -7.24 -8.76 4.99
C LEU A 229 -6.83 -7.99 6.26
N PRO A 230 -5.62 -8.23 6.82
CA PRO A 230 -5.19 -7.69 8.10
C PRO A 230 -4.98 -6.16 8.11
N GLU A 231 -4.80 -5.55 6.94
CA GLU A 231 -4.61 -4.12 6.76
C GLU A 231 -5.91 -3.30 6.89
N SER A 232 -7.07 -3.97 6.78
CA SER A 232 -8.37 -3.33 6.98
C SER A 232 -8.51 -2.84 8.41
N ARG A 233 -8.70 -1.52 8.59
CA ARG A 233 -8.91 -0.93 9.91
C ARG A 233 -10.23 -1.42 10.51
N ARG A 234 -11.26 -1.59 9.69
CA ARG A 234 -12.57 -2.09 10.14
C ARG A 234 -12.46 -3.51 10.69
N ILE A 235 -11.86 -4.40 9.92
CA ILE A 235 -11.67 -5.80 10.31
C ILE A 235 -10.77 -5.89 11.54
N ARG A 236 -9.62 -5.19 11.54
CA ARG A 236 -8.69 -5.20 12.68
C ARG A 236 -9.36 -4.70 13.96
N ASN A 237 -10.12 -3.61 13.91
CA ASN A 237 -10.83 -3.08 15.08
C ASN A 237 -11.86 -4.08 15.62
N GLU A 238 -12.56 -4.80 14.75
CA GLU A 238 -13.52 -5.82 15.18
C GLU A 238 -12.83 -7.10 15.67
N ALA A 239 -11.68 -7.46 15.09
CA ALA A 239 -10.84 -8.57 15.53
C ALA A 239 -10.34 -8.38 16.97
N VAL A 240 -9.93 -7.16 17.35
CA VAL A 240 -9.63 -6.82 18.75
C VAL A 240 -10.83 -7.08 19.66
N LYS A 241 -12.02 -6.65 19.26
CA LYS A 241 -13.25 -6.86 20.07
C LYS A 241 -13.63 -8.33 20.16
N ALA A 242 -13.33 -9.12 19.13
CA ALA A 242 -13.54 -10.56 19.10
C ALA A 242 -12.50 -11.34 19.93
N GLY A 243 -11.44 -10.70 20.42
CA GLY A 243 -10.34 -11.35 21.13
C GLY A 243 -9.38 -12.10 20.19
N VAL A 244 -9.35 -11.74 18.91
CA VAL A 244 -8.37 -12.26 17.95
C VAL A 244 -7.02 -11.59 18.21
N GLU A 245 -5.95 -12.39 18.20
CA GLU A 245 -4.58 -11.89 18.30
C GLU A 245 -4.18 -11.16 16.99
N ILE A 246 -4.17 -9.82 17.03
CA ILE A 246 -4.00 -8.94 15.85
C ILE A 246 -2.58 -8.38 15.64
N ASP A 247 -1.67 -8.62 16.58
CA ASP A 247 -0.32 -8.06 16.53
C ASP A 247 0.69 -9.20 16.44
N ARG A 248 0.55 -10.03 15.41
CA ARG A 248 1.66 -10.89 14.98
C ARG A 248 2.72 -10.00 14.35
N VAL A 249 3.51 -9.34 15.20
CA VAL A 249 4.84 -8.87 14.81
C VAL A 249 5.48 -10.03 14.08
N ASP A 250 6.00 -9.77 12.87
CA ASP A 250 6.68 -10.81 12.10
C ASP A 250 7.65 -11.53 13.05
N SER A 251 7.48 -12.84 13.22
CA SER A 251 8.23 -13.63 14.20
C SER A 251 9.75 -13.64 13.98
N ARG A 252 10.19 -13.04 12.87
CA ARG A 252 11.58 -12.85 12.49
C ARG A 252 12.13 -11.51 12.99
N ILE A 253 11.30 -10.52 13.28
CA ILE A 253 11.73 -9.29 13.96
C ILE A 253 12.35 -9.66 15.30
N GLY A 254 13.54 -9.13 15.55
CA GLY A 254 14.34 -9.44 16.72
C GLY A 254 15.43 -10.49 16.50
N ARG A 255 15.34 -11.30 15.42
CA ARG A 255 16.37 -12.28 15.08
C ARG A 255 17.59 -11.59 14.48
N THR A 256 18.77 -12.16 14.70
CA THR A 256 20.02 -11.73 14.08
C THR A 256 20.31 -12.58 12.86
N LEU A 257 20.54 -11.94 11.72
CA LEU A 257 20.94 -12.60 10.49
C LEU A 257 22.46 -12.70 10.46
N GLN A 258 23.00 -13.80 10.98
CA GLN A 258 24.43 -14.11 10.90
C GLN A 258 24.67 -15.08 9.75
N THR A 259 25.46 -14.66 8.77
CA THR A 259 25.84 -15.51 7.65
C THR A 259 27.27 -15.18 7.24
N SER A 260 28.08 -16.23 7.13
CA SER A 260 29.43 -16.15 6.56
C SER A 260 29.43 -16.30 5.04
N GLN A 261 28.24 -16.44 4.44
CA GLN A 261 28.12 -16.71 3.03
C GLN A 261 28.60 -15.52 2.19
N VAL A 262 29.26 -15.87 1.08
CA VAL A 262 29.78 -14.94 0.10
C VAL A 262 28.98 -15.09 -1.19
N TRP A 263 28.48 -13.99 -1.71
CA TRP A 263 27.69 -13.92 -2.94
C TRP A 263 28.43 -13.17 -4.04
N ASN A 264 28.15 -13.54 -5.29
CA ASN A 264 28.65 -12.83 -6.47
C ASN A 264 27.86 -11.55 -6.70
N VAL A 265 28.53 -10.45 -6.98
CA VAL A 265 27.87 -9.17 -7.29
C VAL A 265 27.40 -9.20 -8.74
N LEU A 266 26.08 -9.09 -8.95
CA LEU A 266 25.47 -8.94 -10.28
C LEU A 266 25.29 -7.48 -10.69
N GLU A 267 24.97 -6.61 -9.72
CA GLU A 267 24.72 -5.19 -9.95
C GLU A 267 25.26 -4.38 -8.77
N GLY A 268 25.66 -3.13 -9.02
CA GLY A 268 26.16 -2.22 -7.98
C GLY A 268 27.64 -2.32 -7.67
N GLY A 269 28.40 -3.11 -8.41
CA GLY A 269 29.84 -3.29 -8.18
C GLY A 269 30.42 -4.46 -8.97
N GLN A 270 31.54 -4.98 -8.48
CA GLN A 270 32.26 -6.13 -9.04
C GLN A 270 32.70 -7.08 -7.92
N GLY A 271 33.03 -8.32 -8.28
CA GLY A 271 33.57 -9.31 -7.35
C GLY A 271 32.51 -9.97 -6.48
N THR A 272 32.85 -10.19 -5.21
CA THR A 272 31.98 -10.86 -4.25
C THR A 272 31.78 -10.02 -2.99
N LYS A 273 30.67 -10.24 -2.28
CA LYS A 273 30.34 -9.60 -1.01
C LYS A 273 29.70 -10.59 -0.05
N SER A 274 29.97 -10.44 1.24
CA SER A 274 29.19 -11.09 2.31
C SER A 274 28.26 -10.07 2.94
N LEU A 275 27.18 -10.53 3.59
CA LEU A 275 26.31 -9.65 4.36
C LEU A 275 27.06 -9.02 5.53
N GLN A 276 27.92 -9.79 6.21
CA GLN A 276 28.72 -9.28 7.34
C GLN A 276 29.58 -8.09 6.90
N THR A 277 30.29 -8.19 5.78
CA THR A 277 31.11 -7.07 5.26
C THR A 277 30.28 -5.84 4.92
N ILE A 278 29.01 -6.00 4.56
CA ILE A 278 28.09 -4.86 4.33
C ILE A 278 27.62 -4.27 5.66
N LEU A 279 27.28 -5.12 6.63
CA LEU A 279 26.93 -4.68 7.99
C LEU A 279 28.08 -3.92 8.65
N ASP A 280 29.32 -4.33 8.44
CA ASP A 280 30.51 -3.65 8.94
C ASP A 280 30.69 -2.23 8.36
N THR A 281 30.01 -1.89 7.25
CA THR A 281 30.02 -0.54 6.67
C THR A 281 28.85 0.34 7.10
N LEU A 282 27.89 -0.19 7.88
CA LEU A 282 26.78 0.62 8.38
C LEU A 282 27.28 1.61 9.44
N GLU A 283 26.92 2.87 9.28
CA GLU A 283 27.12 3.87 10.32
C GLU A 283 26.11 3.66 11.47
N GLN A 284 26.44 4.17 12.66
CA GLN A 284 25.51 4.11 13.79
C GLN A 284 24.21 4.86 13.44
N GLY A 285 23.07 4.20 13.63
CA GLY A 285 21.75 4.77 13.31
C GLY A 285 21.27 4.51 11.87
N GLN A 286 22.15 4.03 10.98
CA GLN A 286 21.74 3.55 9.66
C GLN A 286 21.02 2.21 9.72
N ILE A 287 20.11 2.03 8.78
CA ILE A 287 19.41 0.78 8.51
C ILE A 287 19.85 0.24 7.15
N LEU A 288 20.05 -1.06 7.06
CA LEU A 288 20.22 -1.80 5.81
C LEU A 288 18.88 -2.35 5.33
N PRO A 289 18.28 -1.80 4.26
CA PRO A 289 17.15 -2.44 3.62
C PRO A 289 17.65 -3.67 2.84
N LEU A 290 16.98 -4.79 3.07
CA LEU A 290 17.31 -6.10 2.51
C LEU A 290 16.09 -6.64 1.76
N CYS A 291 16.28 -7.05 0.52
CA CYS A 291 15.27 -7.68 -0.32
C CYS A 291 15.68 -9.12 -0.63
N LEU A 292 14.79 -10.09 -0.41
CA LEU A 292 14.98 -11.48 -0.78
C LEU A 292 14.21 -11.82 -2.04
N MET A 293 14.93 -12.29 -3.06
CA MET A 293 14.40 -12.68 -4.36
C MET A 293 14.67 -14.17 -4.61
N THR A 294 13.80 -15.03 -4.07
CA THR A 294 13.96 -16.50 -4.01
C THR A 294 13.46 -17.25 -5.25
N ALA A 295 12.58 -16.64 -6.04
CA ALA A 295 11.92 -17.31 -7.17
C ALA A 295 12.24 -16.68 -8.54
N TYR A 296 12.58 -15.39 -8.56
CA TYR A 296 12.81 -14.63 -9.78
C TYR A 296 13.96 -13.64 -9.56
N ARG A 297 14.70 -13.29 -10.61
CA ARG A 297 15.70 -12.21 -10.53
C ARG A 297 15.07 -10.82 -10.33
N GLY A 298 13.83 -10.64 -10.78
CA GLY A 298 13.05 -9.41 -10.61
C GLY A 298 11.57 -9.72 -10.80
N ASN A 299 10.69 -8.88 -10.29
CA ASN A 299 9.24 -8.95 -10.52
C ASN A 299 8.59 -7.56 -10.32
N GLY A 300 7.27 -7.48 -10.49
CA GLY A 300 6.50 -6.23 -10.31
C GLY A 300 6.72 -5.57 -8.94
N PRO A 301 6.40 -6.25 -7.82
CA PRO A 301 6.54 -5.64 -6.49
C PRO A 301 7.95 -5.16 -6.15
N TYR A 302 8.99 -5.92 -6.53
CA TYR A 302 10.37 -5.48 -6.36
C TYR A 302 10.68 -4.23 -7.19
N ASN A 303 10.24 -4.21 -8.44
CA ASN A 303 10.42 -3.06 -9.32
C ASN A 303 9.70 -1.83 -8.76
N ASP A 304 8.48 -1.98 -8.23
CA ASP A 304 7.70 -0.88 -7.65
C ASP A 304 8.37 -0.31 -6.39
N ALA A 305 8.96 -1.16 -5.55
CA ALA A 305 9.70 -0.75 -4.36
C ALA A 305 10.96 0.09 -4.63
N LEU A 306 11.50 0.06 -5.86
CA LEU A 306 12.68 0.84 -6.24
C LEU A 306 12.36 2.32 -6.50
N LEU A 307 11.15 2.69 -6.91
CA LEU A 307 10.82 4.11 -7.14
C LEU A 307 10.91 4.98 -5.88
N PRO A 308 10.23 4.63 -4.77
CA PRO A 308 10.38 5.38 -3.53
C PRO A 308 11.82 5.33 -3.01
N TYR A 309 12.51 4.19 -3.16
CA TYR A 309 13.93 4.08 -2.81
C TYR A 309 14.82 5.10 -3.54
N ILE A 310 14.68 5.19 -4.88
CA ILE A 310 15.44 6.12 -5.72
C ILE A 310 15.21 7.57 -5.28
N ALA A 311 13.99 7.92 -4.88
CA ALA A 311 13.66 9.27 -4.42
C ALA A 311 14.19 9.56 -2.99
N LEU A 312 14.18 8.58 -2.10
CA LEU A 312 14.61 8.73 -0.71
C LEU A 312 16.13 8.74 -0.56
N GLN A 313 16.84 7.86 -1.26
CA GLN A 313 18.25 7.58 -1.02
C GLN A 313 19.17 8.82 -1.08
N PRO A 314 19.01 9.75 -2.04
CA PRO A 314 19.82 10.98 -2.08
C PRO A 314 19.65 11.88 -0.86
N ASN A 315 18.47 11.84 -0.23
CA ASN A 315 18.10 12.72 0.88
C ASN A 315 18.32 12.06 2.25
N LEU A 316 18.39 10.73 2.32
CA LEU A 316 18.39 9.97 3.58
C LEU A 316 19.59 9.03 3.74
N ARG A 317 20.69 9.25 2.99
CA ARG A 317 21.91 8.41 3.04
C ARG A 317 22.49 8.19 4.43
N GLU A 318 22.29 9.15 5.36
CA GLU A 318 22.79 9.07 6.74
C GLU A 318 21.95 8.13 7.62
N ARG A 319 20.74 7.77 7.18
CA ARG A 319 19.84 6.83 7.87
C ARG A 319 19.60 5.55 7.05
N LEU A 320 19.79 5.59 5.74
CA LEU A 320 19.46 4.53 4.80
C LEU A 320 20.70 4.09 4.03
N HIS A 321 21.19 2.90 4.38
CA HIS A 321 22.27 2.26 3.65
C HIS A 321 21.79 1.81 2.26
N PRO A 322 22.68 1.69 1.25
CA PRO A 322 22.35 1.06 -0.02
C PRO A 322 21.55 -0.24 0.12
N LEU A 323 20.43 -0.33 -0.63
CA LEU A 323 19.59 -1.52 -0.72
C LEU A 323 20.39 -2.73 -1.19
N VAL A 324 20.25 -3.84 -0.47
CA VAL A 324 20.83 -5.13 -0.84
C VAL A 324 19.72 -6.07 -1.26
N VAL A 325 19.85 -6.62 -2.47
CA VAL A 325 18.96 -7.64 -3.00
C VAL A 325 19.73 -8.95 -3.05
N LEU A 326 19.28 -9.94 -2.29
CA LEU A 326 19.80 -11.30 -2.37
C LEU A 326 18.95 -12.08 -3.37
N THR A 327 19.57 -12.83 -4.28
CA THR A 327 18.87 -13.72 -5.21
C THR A 327 19.60 -15.03 -5.45
N ASN A 328 18.86 -16.12 -5.66
CA ASN A 328 19.38 -17.39 -6.16
C ASN A 328 19.18 -17.53 -7.68
N VAL A 329 18.67 -16.50 -8.36
CA VAL A 329 18.41 -16.49 -9.80
C VAL A 329 19.39 -15.56 -10.49
N LEU A 330 20.23 -16.11 -11.36
CA LEU A 330 21.26 -15.34 -12.08
C LEU A 330 20.67 -14.39 -13.13
N GLU A 331 19.77 -14.90 -13.97
CA GLU A 331 19.35 -14.20 -15.20
C GLU A 331 18.04 -13.43 -15.04
N LYS A 332 18.00 -12.23 -15.63
CA LYS A 332 16.75 -11.48 -15.83
C LYS A 332 15.88 -12.18 -16.87
N ARG A 333 14.56 -12.19 -16.65
CA ARG A 333 13.60 -12.77 -17.59
C ARG A 333 13.51 -11.95 -18.88
N LYS A 334 13.85 -12.58 -20.01
CA LYS A 334 13.80 -11.95 -21.34
C LYS A 334 12.37 -11.60 -21.79
N ASP A 335 11.38 -12.37 -21.35
CA ASP A 335 9.95 -12.16 -21.66
C ASP A 335 9.27 -11.10 -20.78
N ARG A 336 9.94 -10.64 -19.72
CA ARG A 336 9.43 -9.65 -18.76
C ARG A 336 10.45 -8.53 -18.48
N PRO A 337 10.92 -7.79 -19.49
CA PRO A 337 11.93 -6.76 -19.29
C PRO A 337 11.46 -5.64 -18.35
N HIS A 338 10.16 -5.32 -18.34
CA HIS A 338 9.56 -4.31 -17.47
C HIS A 338 9.69 -4.61 -15.96
N TRP A 339 9.99 -5.85 -15.56
CA TRP A 339 10.25 -6.20 -14.16
C TRP A 339 11.58 -5.65 -13.61
N ASN A 340 12.38 -4.99 -14.44
CA ASN A 340 13.68 -4.44 -14.04
C ASN A 340 13.85 -2.99 -14.49
N SER A 341 12.81 -2.34 -15.00
CA SER A 341 12.93 -0.98 -15.55
C SER A 341 13.35 0.05 -14.50
N HIS A 342 13.02 -0.18 -13.22
CA HIS A 342 13.42 0.69 -12.13
C HIS A 342 14.83 0.37 -11.60
N GLU A 343 15.37 -0.84 -11.79
CA GLU A 343 16.82 -1.07 -11.62
C GLU A 343 17.60 -0.25 -12.64
N ASP A 344 17.17 -0.26 -13.90
CA ASP A 344 17.82 0.52 -14.96
C ASP A 344 17.71 2.02 -14.69
N LEU A 345 16.58 2.49 -14.15
CA LEU A 345 16.43 3.86 -13.69
C LEU A 345 17.38 4.17 -12.52
N ALA A 346 17.46 3.31 -11.50
CA ALA A 346 18.36 3.47 -10.36
C ALA A 346 19.81 3.63 -10.83
N LYS A 347 20.28 2.78 -11.74
CA LYS A 347 21.61 2.90 -12.35
C LYS A 347 21.78 4.22 -13.10
N LYS A 348 20.80 4.61 -13.92
CA LYS A 348 20.84 5.83 -14.71
C LYS A 348 20.98 7.09 -13.83
N VAL A 349 20.39 7.10 -12.65
CA VAL A 349 20.48 8.21 -11.70
C VAL A 349 21.57 8.02 -10.63
N ASN A 350 22.43 7.01 -10.78
CA ASN A 350 23.48 6.64 -9.82
C ASN A 350 22.95 6.41 -8.40
N CYS A 351 21.73 5.89 -8.25
CA CYS A 351 21.21 5.45 -6.97
C CYS A 351 21.96 4.17 -6.55
N PRO A 352 22.59 4.13 -5.36
CA PRO A 352 23.38 3.00 -4.94
C PRO A 352 22.47 1.83 -4.54
N PHE A 353 22.75 0.62 -5.03
CA PHE A 353 22.14 -0.63 -4.57
C PHE A 353 23.04 -1.79 -4.98
N PHE A 354 22.87 -2.94 -4.35
CA PHE A 354 23.58 -4.17 -4.70
C PHE A 354 22.59 -5.27 -5.04
N VAL A 355 22.91 -6.06 -6.06
CA VAL A 355 22.25 -7.33 -6.31
C VAL A 355 23.28 -8.44 -6.20
N LEU A 356 23.06 -9.36 -5.26
CA LEU A 356 23.99 -10.41 -4.87
C LEU A 356 23.40 -11.77 -5.20
N HIS A 357 24.18 -12.62 -5.88
CA HIS A 357 23.76 -13.92 -6.37
C HIS A 357 24.52 -15.09 -5.76
N GLY A 358 23.79 -16.12 -5.34
CA GLY A 358 24.33 -17.36 -4.78
C GLY A 358 23.26 -18.19 -4.08
N VAL A 359 23.67 -19.28 -3.42
CA VAL A 359 22.76 -20.16 -2.66
C VAL A 359 22.18 -19.42 -1.45
N PHE A 360 21.13 -19.94 -0.83
CA PHE A 360 20.44 -19.30 0.30
C PHE A 360 20.45 -20.17 1.56
N ASP A 361 21.41 -21.08 1.71
CA ASP A 361 21.37 -22.11 2.75
C ASP A 361 21.21 -21.49 4.15
N ASP A 362 22.09 -20.56 4.55
CA ASP A 362 22.01 -19.84 5.83
C ASP A 362 20.75 -18.96 5.95
N ILE A 363 20.33 -18.36 4.83
CA ILE A 363 19.20 -17.41 4.77
C ILE A 363 17.87 -18.14 4.94
N ILE A 364 17.70 -19.31 4.32
CA ILE A 364 16.48 -20.12 4.40
C ILE A 364 16.29 -20.63 5.83
N GLU A 365 17.37 -21.08 6.48
CA GLU A 365 17.33 -21.53 7.87
C GLU A 365 16.92 -20.40 8.82
N CYS A 366 17.45 -19.18 8.63
CA CYS A 366 17.17 -18.06 9.52
C CYS A 366 15.81 -17.40 9.28
N LEU A 367 15.45 -17.16 8.01
CA LEU A 367 14.34 -16.30 7.61
C LEU A 367 13.12 -17.07 7.12
N THR A 368 13.27 -18.33 6.73
CA THR A 368 12.22 -19.17 6.14
C THR A 368 11.32 -18.37 5.19
N PRO A 369 11.84 -17.88 4.05
CA PRO A 369 11.10 -16.99 3.17
C PRO A 369 9.74 -17.60 2.75
N GLN A 370 8.70 -16.79 2.86
CA GLN A 370 7.31 -17.08 2.49
C GLN A 370 6.97 -16.59 1.08
N GLY A 371 7.79 -15.72 0.47
CA GLY A 371 7.50 -15.08 -0.81
C GLY A 371 8.71 -14.54 -1.56
N SER A 372 8.43 -13.84 -2.66
CA SER A 372 9.43 -13.12 -3.47
C SER A 372 8.75 -11.94 -4.19
N PRO A 373 9.15 -10.68 -3.93
CA PRO A 373 10.12 -10.27 -2.92
C PRO A 373 9.61 -10.46 -1.50
N GLU A 374 10.54 -10.52 -0.55
CA GLU A 374 10.30 -10.16 0.84
C GLU A 374 11.30 -9.09 1.26
N PHE A 375 10.84 -8.08 2.02
CA PHE A 375 11.68 -7.00 2.50
C PHE A 375 11.86 -7.04 4.00
N PHE A 376 13.10 -6.80 4.42
CA PHE A 376 13.51 -6.67 5.80
C PHE A 376 14.37 -5.42 5.96
N ALA A 377 14.54 -4.97 7.20
CA ALA A 377 15.52 -3.97 7.54
C ALA A 377 16.37 -4.45 8.71
N LEU A 378 17.69 -4.34 8.54
CA LEU A 378 18.67 -4.75 9.52
C LEU A 378 19.31 -3.52 10.18
N ASP A 379 19.57 -3.59 11.47
CA ASP A 379 20.46 -2.65 12.15
C ASP A 379 21.95 -3.01 11.96
N HIS A 380 22.85 -2.18 12.48
CA HIS A 380 24.31 -2.39 12.43
C HIS A 380 24.79 -3.71 13.08
N THR A 381 23.96 -4.37 13.90
CA THR A 381 24.28 -5.68 14.50
C THR A 381 23.79 -6.85 13.67
N GLY A 382 23.15 -6.58 12.53
CA GLY A 382 22.50 -7.59 11.69
C GLY A 382 21.14 -8.05 12.24
N LYS A 383 20.56 -7.34 13.21
CA LYS A 383 19.26 -7.68 13.79
C LYS A 383 18.13 -7.15 12.91
N ILE A 384 17.12 -7.99 12.67
CA ILE A 384 15.91 -7.61 11.93
C ILE A 384 15.06 -6.71 12.83
N ILE A 385 14.91 -5.46 12.42
CA ILE A 385 14.13 -4.45 13.15
C ILE A 385 12.81 -4.11 12.45
N TRP A 386 12.67 -4.53 11.19
CA TRP A 386 11.47 -4.29 10.39
C TRP A 386 11.30 -5.40 9.33
N ALA A 387 10.05 -5.70 9.00
CA ALA A 387 9.65 -6.58 7.91
C ALA A 387 8.32 -6.07 7.34
N GLY A 388 8.17 -6.05 6.02
CA GLY A 388 6.94 -5.55 5.39
C GLY A 388 7.07 -5.32 3.88
N ASP A 389 6.20 -4.45 3.36
CA ASP A 389 6.21 -4.03 1.97
C ASP A 389 6.83 -2.63 1.81
N LEU A 390 7.66 -2.48 0.79
CA LEU A 390 8.35 -1.25 0.41
C LEU A 390 7.83 -0.65 -0.91
N SER A 391 6.71 -1.14 -1.45
CA SER A 391 6.08 -0.65 -2.69
C SER A 391 5.68 0.84 -2.66
N THR A 392 5.60 1.44 -1.47
CA THR A 392 5.20 2.84 -1.28
C THR A 392 6.20 3.62 -0.41
N GLU A 393 6.18 4.95 -0.53
CA GLU A 393 6.98 5.82 0.35
C GLU A 393 6.64 5.64 1.84
N TYR A 394 5.39 5.30 2.16
CA TYR A 394 4.96 5.05 3.53
C TYR A 394 5.76 3.91 4.18
N GLY A 395 5.97 2.80 3.44
CA GLY A 395 6.70 1.64 3.95
C GLY A 395 8.14 1.96 4.33
N TYR A 396 8.84 2.76 3.52
CA TYR A 396 10.20 3.20 3.84
C TYR A 396 10.25 4.10 5.07
N TRP A 397 9.30 5.03 5.23
CA TRP A 397 9.25 5.88 6.42
C TRP A 397 8.87 5.10 7.68
N ASP A 398 7.95 4.13 7.61
CA ASP A 398 7.65 3.24 8.73
C ASP A 398 8.87 2.39 9.13
N MET A 399 9.63 1.91 8.15
CA MET A 399 10.91 1.22 8.36
C MET A 399 11.93 2.13 9.06
N LEU A 400 12.13 3.34 8.57
CA LEU A 400 13.08 4.31 9.13
C LEU A 400 12.73 4.74 10.56
N ALA A 401 11.44 4.77 10.91
CA ALA A 401 10.99 5.08 12.26
C ALA A 401 11.30 3.97 13.30
N LYS A 402 11.84 2.81 12.88
CA LYS A 402 12.26 1.74 13.81
C LYS A 402 13.61 2.02 14.44
N THR A 403 14.45 2.89 13.86
CA THR A 403 15.64 3.41 14.53
C THR A 403 15.35 4.79 15.08
N LYS A 404 15.64 4.97 16.38
CA LYS A 404 15.70 6.32 16.94
C LYS A 404 16.94 7.02 16.37
N PRO A 405 16.82 8.25 15.86
CA PRO A 405 17.97 9.04 15.41
C PRO A 405 18.95 9.32 16.55
#